data_AF-A0A6A0R2M0-F1
#
_entry.id   AF-A0A6A0R2M0-F1
#
_cell.length_a   1.000
_cell.length_b   1.000
_cell.length_c   1.000
_cell.angle_alpha   90.00
_cell.angle_beta   90.00
_cell.angle_gamma   90.00
#
_symmetry.space_group_name_H-M   'P 1'
#
loop_
_entity.id
_entity.type
_entity.pdbx_description
1 polymer ?
#
loop_
_entity_poly.entity_id
_entity_poly.type
_entity_poly.pdbx_seq_one_letter_code
_entity_poly.pdbx_strand_id
1 'polypeptide(L)'
;MNPAVDRFIDRAKSWKEEYIQLRAIILEMGLKEELKWGVPCYTLQEKNVLLIHGFKDYCAILFHKGVLLKDQKNLLIQQTKNVQAARQIRFKSLEEIIDQQELIKQYIFQAIEVEKAGLKVELKPTKAYETPIELQQEFDNSKQFQKAFYALSPGRQRGYLLYFSQAKQSKTRKDRIEKYAAKILDGKGLKD
;
A
#
# COMPACT_ATOMS: atom_id res chain seq x y z
N MET A 1 -16.11 -12.47 -17.54
CA MET A 1 -15.91 -12.86 -16.13
C MET A 1 -14.71 -13.81 -16.03
N ASN A 2 -13.97 -13.76 -14.93
CA ASN A 2 -12.68 -14.42 -14.70
C ASN A 2 -12.84 -15.56 -13.67
N PRO A 3 -12.62 -16.82 -14.07
CA PRO A 3 -12.78 -17.99 -13.19
C PRO A 3 -11.93 -17.97 -11.91
N ALA A 4 -10.79 -17.28 -11.92
CA ALA A 4 -9.96 -17.16 -10.72
C ALA A 4 -10.61 -16.24 -9.67
N VAL A 5 -11.28 -15.17 -10.11
CA VAL A 5 -12.03 -14.26 -9.24
C VAL A 5 -13.32 -14.94 -8.76
N ASP A 6 -13.99 -15.71 -9.62
CA ASP A 6 -15.17 -16.50 -9.24
C ASP A 6 -14.83 -17.42 -8.05
N ARG A 7 -13.75 -18.21 -8.17
CA ARG A 7 -13.28 -19.10 -7.10
C ARG A 7 -12.90 -18.37 -5.81
N PHE A 8 -12.37 -17.15 -5.91
CA PHE A 8 -12.06 -16.33 -4.74
C PHE A 8 -13.34 -15.96 -3.99
N ILE A 9 -14.34 -15.45 -4.71
CA ILE A 9 -15.63 -15.02 -4.13
C ILE A 9 -16.39 -16.23 -3.57
N ASP A 10 -16.37 -17.36 -4.27
CA ASP A 10 -17.08 -18.56 -3.82
C ASP A 10 -16.55 -19.12 -2.50
N ARG A 11 -15.23 -19.00 -2.29
CA ARG A 11 -14.55 -19.46 -1.06
C ARG A 11 -14.52 -18.41 0.05
N ALA A 12 -15.03 -17.20 -0.20
CA ALA A 12 -15.03 -16.14 0.78
C ALA A 12 -15.93 -16.51 1.98
N LYS A 13 -15.34 -16.60 3.17
CA LYS A 13 -16.07 -16.86 4.42
C LYS A 13 -16.80 -15.63 4.96
N SER A 14 -16.40 -14.44 4.52
CA SER A 14 -16.94 -13.15 4.91
C SER A 14 -16.90 -12.22 3.70
N TRP A 15 -17.77 -11.20 3.69
CA TRP A 15 -17.84 -10.17 2.64
C TRP A 15 -18.27 -10.66 1.25
N LYS A 16 -18.91 -11.85 1.16
CA LYS A 16 -19.19 -12.49 -0.13
C LYS A 16 -20.15 -11.64 -0.97
N GLU A 17 -21.24 -11.17 -0.38
CA GLU A 17 -22.26 -10.37 -1.05
C GLU A 17 -21.69 -8.99 -1.43
N GLU A 18 -20.89 -8.41 -0.56
CA GLU A 18 -20.17 -7.16 -0.79
C GLU A 18 -19.19 -7.28 -1.96
N TYR A 19 -18.44 -8.38 -2.05
CA TYR A 19 -17.56 -8.61 -3.19
C TYR A 19 -18.33 -8.75 -4.50
N ILE A 20 -19.48 -9.44 -4.48
CA ILE A 20 -20.33 -9.57 -5.67
C ILE A 20 -20.80 -8.20 -6.13
N GLN A 21 -21.33 -7.38 -5.21
CA GLN A 21 -21.84 -6.05 -5.52
C GLN A 21 -20.72 -5.11 -6.01
N LEU A 22 -19.59 -5.08 -5.31
CA LEU A 22 -18.43 -4.27 -5.72
C LEU A 22 -17.91 -4.70 -7.10
N ARG A 23 -17.80 -6.01 -7.33
CA ARG A 23 -17.37 -6.55 -8.63
C ARG A 23 -18.31 -6.12 -9.75
N ALA A 24 -19.62 -6.21 -9.54
CA ALA A 24 -20.60 -5.78 -10.53
C ALA A 24 -20.41 -4.30 -10.90
N ILE A 25 -20.32 -3.42 -9.89
CA ILE A 25 -20.08 -1.98 -10.09
C ILE A 25 -18.77 -1.75 -10.85
N ILE A 26 -17.69 -2.42 -10.47
CA ILE A 26 -16.36 -2.21 -11.06
C ILE A 26 -16.31 -2.68 -12.53
N LEU A 27 -16.94 -3.82 -12.84
CA LEU A 27 -16.98 -4.35 -14.21
C LEU A 27 -17.83 -3.47 -15.14
N GLU A 28 -18.92 -2.88 -14.63
CA GLU A 28 -19.73 -1.89 -15.37
C GLU A 28 -18.88 -0.68 -15.82
N MET A 29 -17.86 -0.31 -15.03
CA MET A 29 -16.93 0.79 -15.35
C MET A 29 -15.86 0.40 -16.40
N GLY A 30 -15.93 -0.80 -16.97
CA GLY A 30 -15.07 -1.23 -18.08
C GLY A 30 -13.66 -1.68 -17.69
N LEU A 31 -13.40 -1.90 -16.40
CA LEU A 31 -12.13 -2.46 -15.94
C LEU A 31 -12.06 -3.96 -16.19
N LYS A 32 -10.87 -4.46 -16.50
CA LYS A 32 -10.60 -5.91 -16.62
C LYS A 32 -10.22 -6.47 -15.26
N GLU A 33 -10.74 -7.64 -14.93
CA GLU A 33 -10.48 -8.30 -13.65
C GLU A 33 -9.38 -9.38 -13.74
N GLU A 34 -8.53 -9.41 -12.72
CA GLU A 34 -7.42 -10.33 -12.54
C GLU A 34 -7.35 -10.78 -11.07
N LEU A 35 -6.65 -11.88 -10.80
CA LEU A 35 -6.34 -12.29 -9.44
C LEU A 35 -4.85 -12.04 -9.16
N LYS A 36 -4.55 -11.03 -8.33
CA LYS A 36 -3.18 -10.62 -7.99
C LYS A 36 -3.02 -10.58 -6.47
N TRP A 37 -1.89 -11.09 -5.97
CA TRP A 37 -1.61 -11.16 -4.53
C TRP A 37 -2.72 -11.84 -3.70
N GLY A 38 -3.41 -12.80 -4.31
CA GLY A 38 -4.50 -13.54 -3.67
C GLY A 38 -5.84 -12.80 -3.59
N VAL A 39 -6.00 -11.64 -4.23
CA VAL A 39 -7.26 -10.87 -4.24
C VAL A 39 -7.65 -10.37 -5.64
N PRO A 40 -8.94 -10.06 -5.87
CA PRO A 40 -9.39 -9.49 -7.13
C PRO A 40 -8.80 -8.10 -7.33
N CYS A 41 -8.13 -7.92 -8.45
CA CYS A 41 -7.49 -6.68 -8.89
C CYS A 41 -8.04 -6.31 -10.26
N TYR A 42 -8.24 -5.00 -10.48
CA TYR A 42 -8.90 -4.49 -11.66
C TYR A 42 -7.98 -3.53 -12.40
N THR A 43 -7.81 -3.79 -13.70
CA THR A 43 -6.79 -3.19 -14.54
C THR A 43 -7.40 -2.44 -15.71
N LEU A 44 -6.70 -1.38 -16.12
CA LEU A 44 -6.93 -0.65 -17.37
C LEU A 44 -5.67 -0.81 -18.23
N GLN A 45 -5.78 -1.52 -19.36
CA GLN A 45 -4.64 -1.79 -20.24
C GLN A 45 -3.44 -2.36 -19.44
N GLU A 46 -3.69 -3.41 -18.64
CA GLU A 46 -2.71 -4.10 -17.77
C GLU A 46 -2.17 -3.28 -16.58
N LYS A 47 -2.47 -1.98 -16.50
CA LYS A 47 -2.13 -1.14 -15.35
C LYS A 47 -3.14 -1.35 -14.22
N ASN A 48 -2.66 -1.61 -13.01
CA ASN A 48 -3.54 -1.80 -11.86
C ASN A 48 -4.18 -0.48 -11.43
N VAL A 49 -5.51 -0.42 -11.44
CA VAL A 49 -6.29 0.78 -11.04
C VAL A 49 -6.70 0.66 -9.58
N LEU A 50 -7.36 -0.45 -9.25
CA LEU A 50 -7.86 -0.74 -7.91
C LEU A 50 -7.90 -2.24 -7.62
N LEU A 51 -8.12 -2.61 -6.36
CA LEU A 51 -8.39 -3.97 -5.93
C LEU A 51 -9.46 -3.98 -4.83
N ILE A 52 -10.09 -5.13 -4.60
CA ILE A 52 -10.99 -5.34 -3.46
C ILE A 52 -10.40 -6.35 -2.48
N HIS A 53 -10.51 -6.06 -1.18
CA HIS A 53 -9.93 -6.89 -0.12
C HIS A 53 -10.76 -6.81 1.16
N GLY A 54 -10.93 -7.96 1.83
CA GLY A 54 -11.66 -8.11 3.08
C GLY A 54 -10.72 -8.18 4.27
N PHE A 55 -11.06 -7.44 5.31
CA PHE A 55 -10.39 -7.40 6.60
C PHE A 55 -11.31 -7.99 7.67
N LYS A 56 -10.82 -8.03 8.92
CA LYS A 56 -11.61 -8.56 10.06
C LYS A 56 -12.95 -7.83 10.22
N ASP A 57 -12.93 -6.49 10.12
CA ASP A 57 -14.07 -5.64 10.50
C ASP A 57 -14.65 -4.83 9.33
N TYR A 58 -14.11 -4.96 8.11
CA TYR A 58 -14.59 -4.26 6.91
C TYR A 58 -14.09 -4.94 5.62
N CYS A 59 -14.75 -4.71 4.49
CA CYS A 59 -14.15 -4.87 3.17
C CYS A 59 -13.81 -3.51 2.56
N ALA A 60 -12.93 -3.47 1.56
CA ALA A 60 -12.48 -2.21 0.99
C ALA A 60 -12.22 -2.29 -0.51
N ILE A 61 -12.47 -1.17 -1.19
CA ILE A 61 -11.83 -0.85 -2.47
C ILE A 61 -10.53 -0.10 -2.15
N LEU A 62 -9.40 -0.59 -2.65
CA LEU A 62 -8.12 0.10 -2.57
C LEU A 62 -7.76 0.64 -3.96
N PHE A 63 -7.58 1.95 -4.06
CA PHE A 63 -7.10 2.64 -5.26
C PHE A 63 -5.58 2.76 -5.21
N HIS A 64 -4.88 2.26 -6.23
CA HIS A 64 -3.41 2.24 -6.25
C HIS A 64 -2.79 3.64 -6.20
N LYS A 65 -3.40 4.59 -6.92
CA LYS A 65 -3.03 6.01 -6.93
C LYS A 65 -4.06 6.88 -6.19
N GLY A 66 -4.65 6.34 -5.12
CA GLY A 66 -5.75 6.98 -4.38
C GLY A 66 -5.45 8.41 -3.88
N VAL A 67 -4.20 8.76 -3.60
CA VAL A 67 -3.79 10.11 -3.19
C VAL A 67 -4.03 11.18 -4.27
N LEU A 68 -4.17 10.80 -5.53
CA LEU A 68 -4.42 11.72 -6.65
C LEU A 68 -5.92 11.98 -6.87
N LEU A 69 -6.79 11.26 -6.18
CA LEU A 69 -8.24 11.39 -6.33
C LEU A 69 -8.73 12.58 -5.50
N LYS A 70 -9.76 13.28 -6.01
CA LYS A 70 -10.41 14.37 -5.29
C LYS A 70 -11.40 13.78 -4.29
N ASP A 71 -11.10 13.93 -3.01
CA ASP A 71 -11.90 13.38 -1.91
C ASP A 71 -12.74 14.45 -1.22
N GLN A 72 -13.76 14.97 -1.91
CA GLN A 72 -14.65 15.98 -1.34
C GLN A 72 -15.52 15.44 -0.20
N LYS A 73 -15.65 14.11 -0.08
CA LYS A 73 -16.49 13.44 0.91
C LYS A 73 -15.69 12.85 2.07
N ASN A 74 -14.37 13.03 2.10
CA ASN A 74 -13.46 12.51 3.11
C ASN A 74 -13.58 10.99 3.34
N LEU A 75 -13.79 10.22 2.27
CA LEU A 75 -13.91 8.75 2.32
C LEU A 75 -12.59 8.02 2.13
N LEU A 76 -11.55 8.68 1.59
CA LEU A 76 -10.29 8.05 1.23
C LEU A 76 -9.37 7.93 2.44
N ILE A 77 -9.29 6.71 2.96
CA ILE A 77 -8.49 6.38 4.13
C ILE A 77 -7.08 5.94 3.73
N GLN A 78 -6.07 6.53 4.38
CA GLN A 78 -4.70 6.03 4.34
C GLN A 78 -4.59 4.82 5.28
N GLN A 79 -4.26 3.64 4.74
CA GLN A 79 -4.26 2.39 5.54
C GLN A 79 -3.31 2.43 6.74
N THR A 80 -2.08 2.94 6.53
CA THR A 80 -1.10 3.19 7.59
C THR A 80 -0.31 4.45 7.26
N LYS A 81 0.29 5.09 8.28
CA LYS A 81 1.08 6.33 8.13
C LYS A 81 2.18 6.30 7.07
N ASN A 82 2.68 5.12 6.70
CA ASN A 82 3.78 4.94 5.76
C ASN A 82 3.31 4.68 4.31
N VAL A 83 2.03 4.37 4.10
CA VAL A 83 1.45 4.20 2.75
C VAL A 83 1.37 5.56 2.08
N GLN A 84 2.09 5.75 0.99
CA GLN A 84 2.15 7.06 0.33
C GLN A 84 1.04 7.23 -0.70
N ALA A 85 0.93 6.28 -1.64
CA ALA A 85 0.07 6.40 -2.82
C ALA A 85 -1.36 5.93 -2.58
N ALA A 86 -1.52 4.71 -2.06
CA ALA A 86 -2.82 4.07 -2.03
C ALA A 86 -3.78 4.70 -1.02
N ARG A 87 -5.07 4.67 -1.34
CA ARG A 87 -6.17 5.01 -0.43
C ARG A 87 -7.26 3.94 -0.51
N GLN A 88 -8.01 3.80 0.58
CA GLN A 88 -9.11 2.85 0.69
C GLN A 88 -10.43 3.58 0.90
N ILE A 89 -11.50 3.08 0.29
CA ILE A 89 -12.85 3.26 0.81
C ILE A 89 -13.21 1.96 1.51
N ARG A 90 -13.76 2.04 2.73
CA ARG A 90 -14.06 0.89 3.58
C ARG A 90 -15.56 0.78 3.78
N PHE A 91 -16.06 -0.45 3.77
CA PHE A 91 -17.47 -0.79 3.92
C PHE A 91 -17.61 -1.87 4.98
N LYS A 92 -18.64 -1.74 5.82
CA LYS A 92 -18.97 -2.68 6.89
C LYS A 92 -20.21 -3.52 6.58
N SER A 93 -20.94 -3.22 5.52
CA SER A 93 -22.08 -4.00 5.07
C SER A 93 -22.37 -3.78 3.59
N LEU A 94 -23.24 -4.63 3.04
CA LEU A 94 -23.75 -4.51 1.68
C LEU A 94 -24.57 -3.22 1.47
N GLU A 95 -25.37 -2.82 2.45
CA GLU A 95 -26.21 -1.62 2.39
C GLU A 95 -25.34 -0.36 2.20
N GLU A 96 -24.21 -0.25 2.90
CA GLU A 96 -23.28 0.86 2.71
C GLU A 96 -22.77 0.96 1.26
N ILE A 97 -22.59 -0.17 0.57
CA ILE A 97 -22.14 -0.21 -0.83
C ILE A 97 -23.27 0.20 -1.77
N ILE A 98 -24.50 -0.28 -1.52
CA ILE A 98 -25.67 0.03 -2.32
C ILE A 98 -26.00 1.53 -2.22
N ASP A 99 -26.07 2.05 -0.99
CA ASP A 99 -26.40 3.46 -0.72
C ASP A 99 -25.37 4.43 -1.31
N GLN A 100 -24.10 4.00 -1.41
CA GLN A 100 -23.00 4.81 -1.92
C GLN A 100 -22.61 4.47 -3.37
N GLN A 101 -23.42 3.70 -4.09
CA GLN A 101 -23.05 3.17 -5.42
C GLN A 101 -22.58 4.26 -6.39
N GLU A 102 -23.31 5.37 -6.50
CA GLU A 102 -22.95 6.46 -7.40
C GLU A 102 -21.63 7.13 -7.00
N LEU A 103 -21.38 7.25 -5.70
CA LEU A 103 -20.13 7.80 -5.19
C LEU A 103 -18.95 6.86 -5.45
N ILE A 104 -19.16 5.55 -5.31
CA ILE A 104 -18.16 4.53 -5.69
C ILE A 104 -17.81 4.65 -7.17
N LYS A 105 -18.81 4.74 -8.05
CA LYS A 105 -18.60 4.93 -9.50
C LYS A 105 -17.81 6.20 -9.80
N GLN A 106 -18.07 7.31 -9.10
CA GLN A 106 -17.31 8.54 -9.24
C GLN A 106 -15.82 8.37 -8.89
N TYR A 107 -15.50 7.67 -7.80
CA TYR A 107 -14.09 7.40 -7.44
C TYR A 107 -13.40 6.46 -8.44
N ILE A 108 -14.11 5.43 -8.92
CA ILE A 108 -13.59 4.52 -9.96
C ILE A 108 -13.31 5.29 -11.26
N PHE A 109 -14.24 6.15 -11.68
CA PHE A 109 -14.05 7.01 -12.84
C PHE A 109 -12.82 7.90 -12.69
N GLN A 110 -12.66 8.59 -11.56
CA GLN A 110 -11.47 9.40 -11.30
C GLN A 110 -10.18 8.56 -11.36
N ALA A 111 -10.18 7.35 -10.80
CA ALA A 111 -9.01 6.47 -10.84
C ALA A 111 -8.66 6.00 -12.26
N ILE A 112 -9.68 5.76 -13.10
CA ILE A 112 -9.50 5.47 -14.53
C ILE A 112 -8.86 6.67 -15.23
N GLU A 113 -9.39 7.88 -15.02
CA GLU A 113 -8.86 9.10 -15.65
C GLU A 113 -7.43 9.39 -15.22
N VAL A 114 -7.08 9.13 -13.96
CA VAL A 114 -5.70 9.19 -13.46
C VAL A 114 -4.76 8.25 -14.23
N GLU A 115 -5.20 7.01 -14.52
CA GLU A 115 -4.40 6.07 -15.31
C GLU A 115 -4.31 6.45 -16.79
N LYS A 116 -5.40 6.92 -17.41
CA LYS A 116 -5.41 7.39 -18.79
C LYS A 116 -4.50 8.60 -18.99
N ALA A 117 -4.54 9.55 -18.06
CA ALA A 117 -3.67 10.72 -18.06
C ALA A 117 -2.20 10.40 -17.76
N GLY A 118 -1.88 9.15 -17.40
CA GLY A 118 -0.50 8.74 -17.14
C GLY A 118 0.11 9.36 -15.89
N LEU A 119 -0.73 9.89 -14.98
CA LEU A 119 -0.26 10.58 -13.78
C LEU A 119 0.52 9.62 -12.88
N LYS A 120 1.57 10.14 -12.25
CA LYS A 120 2.43 9.40 -11.31
C LYS A 120 2.34 10.04 -9.94
N VAL A 121 2.34 9.20 -8.91
CA VAL A 121 2.47 9.67 -7.53
C VAL A 121 3.93 9.99 -7.25
N GLU A 122 4.21 11.22 -6.86
CA GLU A 122 5.52 11.60 -6.35
C GLU A 122 5.72 10.96 -4.97
N LEU A 123 6.67 10.03 -4.88
CA LEU A 123 7.01 9.36 -3.64
C LEU A 123 8.09 10.16 -2.91
N LYS A 124 7.95 10.25 -1.59
CA LYS A 124 8.98 10.79 -0.69
C LYS A 124 10.29 10.04 -0.95
N PRO A 125 11.37 10.75 -1.30
CA PRO A 125 12.66 10.13 -1.51
C PRO A 125 13.22 9.62 -0.17
N THR A 126 14.10 8.62 -0.22
CA THR A 126 14.70 8.04 1.00
C THR A 126 15.38 9.09 1.89
N LYS A 127 16.01 10.10 1.28
CA LYS A 127 16.65 11.23 2.00
C LYS A 127 15.68 12.09 2.84
N ALA A 128 14.38 12.00 2.59
CA ALA A 128 13.38 12.73 3.37
C ALA A 128 12.99 12.01 4.67
N TYR A 129 13.50 10.80 4.90
CA TYR A 129 13.27 10.07 6.15
C TYR A 129 14.34 10.42 7.17
N GLU A 130 13.89 10.60 8.42
CA GLU A 130 14.77 10.93 9.54
C GLU A 130 15.81 9.82 9.77
N THR A 131 17.07 10.24 9.83
CA THR A 131 18.17 9.40 10.30
C THR A 131 18.29 9.61 11.80
N PRO A 132 18.00 8.59 12.63
CA PRO A 132 18.09 8.74 14.07
C PRO A 132 19.55 8.97 14.47
N ILE A 133 19.77 9.79 15.50
CA ILE A 133 21.11 10.19 15.97
C ILE A 133 22.02 8.98 16.22
N GLU A 134 21.47 7.87 16.73
CA GLU A 134 22.22 6.64 16.98
C GLU A 134 22.72 5.97 15.71
N LEU A 135 21.97 6.06 14.60
CA LEU A 135 22.43 5.54 13.30
C LEU A 135 23.51 6.45 12.72
N GLN A 136 23.37 7.77 12.89
CA GLN A 136 24.42 8.71 12.49
C GLN A 136 25.72 8.44 13.26
N GLN A 137 25.65 8.20 14.57
CA GLN A 137 26.82 7.82 15.38
C GLN A 137 27.49 6.56 14.84
N GLU A 138 26.72 5.55 14.42
CA GLU A 138 27.28 4.34 13.82
C GLU A 138 27.98 4.62 12.47
N PHE A 139 27.42 5.52 11.65
CA PHE A 139 28.08 5.96 10.43
C PHE A 139 29.40 6.69 10.69
N ASP A 140 29.45 7.52 11.73
CA ASP A 140 30.63 8.27 12.11
C ASP A 140 31.72 7.34 12.68
N ASN A 141 31.32 6.29 13.42
CA ASN A 141 32.23 5.30 14.00
C ASN A 141 32.79 4.30 12.97
N SER A 142 32.01 3.95 11.93
CA SER A 142 32.40 2.94 10.95
C SER A 142 32.10 3.36 9.52
N LYS A 143 33.15 3.78 8.80
CA LYS A 143 33.09 4.07 7.35
C LYS A 143 32.65 2.86 6.53
N GLN A 144 32.98 1.65 6.97
CA GLN A 144 32.56 0.42 6.30
C GLN A 144 31.05 0.24 6.42
N PHE A 145 30.51 0.41 7.62
CA PHE A 145 29.08 0.31 7.88
C PHE A 145 28.30 1.39 7.11
N GLN A 146 28.79 2.64 7.12
CA GLN A 146 28.20 3.73 6.36
C GLN A 146 28.12 3.41 4.85
N LYS A 147 29.22 2.94 4.26
CA LYS A 147 29.26 2.55 2.84
C LYS A 147 28.29 1.40 2.55
N ALA A 148 28.25 0.38 3.40
CA ALA A 148 27.34 -0.75 3.23
C ALA A 148 25.87 -0.31 3.29
N PHE A 149 25.52 0.57 4.23
CA PHE A 149 24.16 1.11 4.35
C PHE A 149 23.74 1.88 3.09
N TYR A 150 24.59 2.79 2.60
CA TYR A 150 24.26 3.57 1.40
C TYR A 150 24.33 2.77 0.10
N ALA A 151 24.98 1.61 0.09
CA ALA A 151 24.95 0.66 -1.02
C ALA A 151 23.64 -0.15 -1.10
N LEU A 152 22.85 -0.19 -0.02
CA LEU A 152 21.54 -0.83 -0.04
C LEU A 152 20.60 -0.14 -1.04
N SER A 153 19.64 -0.87 -1.60
CA SER A 153 18.60 -0.26 -2.44
C SER A 153 17.79 0.78 -1.66
N PRO A 154 17.23 1.82 -2.31
CA PRO A 154 16.47 2.88 -1.62
C PRO A 154 15.33 2.33 -0.75
N GLY A 155 14.70 1.23 -1.16
CA GLY A 155 13.67 0.54 -0.41
C GLY A 155 14.19 -0.13 0.87
N ARG A 156 15.38 -0.76 0.82
CA ARG A 156 16.05 -1.36 2.00
C ARG A 156 16.50 -0.29 2.99
N GLN A 157 17.14 0.77 2.51
CA GLN A 157 17.54 1.92 3.35
C GLN A 157 16.32 2.51 4.07
N ARG A 158 15.25 2.82 3.31
CA ARG A 158 14.00 3.34 3.88
C ARG A 158 13.39 2.41 4.92
N GLY A 159 13.45 1.09 4.69
CA GLY A 159 13.00 0.09 5.64
C GLY A 159 13.73 0.22 6.98
N TYR A 160 15.06 0.27 6.96
CA TYR A 160 15.87 0.45 8.17
C TYR A 160 15.62 1.79 8.86
N LEU A 161 15.61 2.90 8.11
CA LEU A 161 15.30 4.23 8.68
C LEU A 161 13.96 4.21 9.42
N LEU A 162 12.91 3.68 8.79
CA LEU A 162 11.59 3.57 9.42
C LEU A 162 11.60 2.67 10.66
N TYR A 163 12.30 1.53 10.61
CA TYR A 163 12.34 0.59 11.72
C TYR A 163 13.11 1.14 12.91
N PHE A 164 14.26 1.78 12.69
CA PHE A 164 15.04 2.38 13.76
C PHE A 164 14.30 3.57 14.36
N SER A 165 13.82 4.51 13.54
CA SER A 165 13.10 5.70 14.00
C SER A 165 11.73 5.41 14.63
N GLN A 166 11.17 4.20 14.47
CA GLN A 166 9.94 3.80 15.17
C GLN A 166 10.15 3.65 16.69
N ALA A 167 11.37 3.34 17.16
CA ALA A 167 11.63 3.19 18.58
C ALA A 167 11.81 4.56 19.26
N LYS A 168 10.98 4.82 20.29
CA LYS A 168 11.01 6.09 21.04
C LYS A 168 12.25 6.21 21.94
N GLN A 169 12.68 5.10 22.55
CA GLN A 169 13.82 5.08 23.45
C GLN A 169 15.15 4.94 22.69
N SER A 170 16.14 5.76 23.07
CA SER A 170 17.49 5.75 22.47
C SER A 170 18.14 4.36 22.55
N LYS A 171 18.07 3.72 23.73
CA LYS A 171 18.62 2.36 23.94
C LYS A 171 18.06 1.37 22.92
N THR A 172 16.75 1.34 22.73
CA THR A 172 16.11 0.45 21.75
C THR A 172 16.53 0.75 20.31
N ARG A 173 16.83 2.01 19.96
CA ARG A 173 17.38 2.33 18.64
C ARG A 173 18.78 1.74 18.47
N LYS A 174 19.66 1.90 19.46
CA LYS A 174 21.00 1.29 19.46
C LYS A 174 20.93 -0.23 19.33
N ASP A 175 20.13 -0.88 20.18
CA ASP A 175 19.98 -2.34 20.17
C ASP A 175 19.48 -2.86 18.80
N ARG A 176 18.60 -2.11 18.14
CA ARG A 176 18.14 -2.44 16.78
C ARG A 176 19.24 -2.26 15.74
N ILE A 177 20.02 -1.17 15.81
CA ILE A 177 21.11 -0.93 14.85
C ILE A 177 22.16 -2.03 14.97
N GLU A 178 22.60 -2.32 16.19
CA GLU A 178 23.58 -3.37 16.48
C GLU A 178 23.09 -4.74 16.01
N LYS A 179 21.85 -5.11 16.35
CA LYS A 179 21.24 -6.38 15.94
C LYS A 179 21.24 -6.59 14.42
N TYR A 180 21.10 -5.53 13.64
CA TYR A 180 21.02 -5.61 12.18
C TYR A 180 22.32 -5.22 11.48
N ALA A 181 23.40 -4.92 12.22
CA ALA A 181 24.64 -4.45 11.64
C ALA A 181 25.24 -5.43 10.62
N ALA A 182 25.33 -6.72 11.00
CA ALA A 182 25.81 -7.78 10.12
C ALA A 182 24.96 -7.91 8.84
N LYS A 183 23.63 -7.83 8.94
CA LYS A 183 22.74 -7.88 7.77
C LYS A 183 22.98 -6.70 6.81
N ILE A 184 23.19 -5.51 7.34
CA ILE A 184 23.46 -4.31 6.54
C ILE A 184 24.81 -4.46 5.83
N LEU A 185 25.83 -4.97 6.52
CA LEU A 185 27.14 -5.26 5.93
C LEU A 185 27.06 -6.30 4.80
N ASP A 186 26.16 -7.28 4.93
CA ASP A 186 25.85 -8.27 3.89
C ASP A 186 24.97 -7.73 2.75
N GLY A 187 24.58 -6.45 2.78
CA GLY A 187 23.71 -5.84 1.77
C GLY A 187 22.23 -6.27 1.85
N LYS A 188 21.80 -6.87 2.95
CA LYS A 188 20.45 -7.41 3.17
C LYS A 188 19.51 -6.36 3.77
N GLY A 189 18.22 -6.51 3.49
CA GLY A 189 17.14 -5.75 4.12
C GLY A 189 16.62 -6.38 5.42
N LEU A 190 15.73 -5.67 6.11
CA LEU A 190 15.11 -6.13 7.36
C LEU A 190 14.45 -7.52 7.28
N LYS A 191 13.85 -7.84 6.13
CA LYS A 191 13.08 -9.07 5.88
C LYS A 191 13.80 -10.09 4.99
N ASP A 192 15.06 -9.81 4.65
CA ASP A 192 15.93 -10.73 3.89
C ASP A 192 16.68 -11.69 4.82
#